data_AF-A0A426R036-F1
#
_entry.id   AF-A0A426R036-F1
#
_cell.length_a   1.000
_cell.length_b   1.000
_cell.length_c   1.000
_cell.angle_alpha   90.00
_cell.angle_beta   90.00
_cell.angle_gamma   90.00
#
_symmetry.space_group_name_H-M   'P 1'
#
loop_
_entity.id
_entity.type
_entity.pdbx_description
1 polymer ?
#
loop_
_entity_poly.entity_id
_entity_poly.type
_entity_poly.pdbx_seq_one_letter_code
_entity_poly.pdbx_strand_id
1 'polypeptide(L)'
;MAFKQMPRVVERALPMLTQDLVDGALNLEEPSPTPSPRPTIAPLVPRGGVVDIAPEATSLTVNTSWHASDSSPAEVDVVAFLLNGDELVSSDEDFVFYNAPATSEGSVALTIDGDSEQGVRIDLSVVPSECERIVVAAAIEGERTFGDVGAVSVCLDSPESALATAVLDAATTERTLMLAEIYRRNGTWRFRAIGQGYDDGLAELAVRYGVEVDG
;
A
#
# COMPACT_ATOMS: atom_id res chain seq x y z
N MET A 1 -42.00 -12.42 -50.31
CA MET A 1 -42.16 -13.64 -49.49
C MET A 1 -43.03 -13.27 -48.29
N ALA A 2 -44.18 -13.91 -48.14
CA ALA A 2 -45.23 -13.52 -47.20
C ALA A 2 -44.99 -14.12 -45.81
N PHE A 3 -44.93 -13.29 -44.78
CA PHE A 3 -44.92 -13.76 -43.38
C PHE A 3 -46.35 -14.12 -42.95
N LYS A 4 -46.53 -15.40 -42.66
CA LYS A 4 -47.75 -16.03 -42.15
C LYS A 4 -48.06 -15.49 -40.75
N GLN A 5 -49.13 -14.71 -40.61
CA GLN A 5 -49.65 -14.32 -39.29
C GLN A 5 -50.21 -15.55 -38.54
N MET A 6 -49.88 -15.66 -37.26
CA MET A 6 -50.43 -16.69 -36.36
C MET A 6 -51.77 -16.22 -35.75
N PRO A 7 -52.76 -17.11 -35.55
CA PRO A 7 -54.16 -16.73 -35.32
C PRO A 7 -54.49 -16.13 -33.94
N ARG A 8 -53.50 -15.79 -33.11
CA ARG A 8 -53.70 -15.35 -31.71
C ARG A 8 -53.41 -13.88 -31.42
N VAL A 9 -53.05 -13.08 -32.43
CA VAL A 9 -52.73 -11.64 -32.25
C VAL A 9 -53.94 -10.72 -32.56
N VAL A 10 -54.95 -11.20 -33.28
CA VAL A 10 -56.13 -10.39 -33.66
C VAL A 10 -57.13 -10.21 -32.50
N GLU A 11 -57.04 -11.01 -31.44
CA GLU A 11 -58.07 -11.03 -30.38
C GLU A 11 -57.80 -10.09 -29.19
N ARG A 12 -56.71 -9.31 -29.18
CA ARG A 12 -56.35 -8.44 -28.04
C ARG A 12 -56.19 -6.95 -28.31
N ALA A 13 -56.50 -6.46 -29.51
CA ALA A 13 -56.52 -5.02 -29.84
C ALA A 13 -55.32 -4.22 -29.27
N LEU A 14 -54.13 -4.82 -29.24
CA LEU A 14 -52.92 -4.15 -28.78
C LEU A 14 -52.45 -3.23 -29.92
N PRO A 15 -52.39 -1.89 -29.72
CA PRO A 15 -51.92 -1.00 -30.75
C PRO A 15 -50.45 -1.32 -31.08
N MET A 16 -50.10 -1.34 -32.36
CA MET A 16 -48.69 -1.39 -32.76
C MET A 16 -48.02 -0.10 -32.30
N LEU A 17 -46.92 -0.21 -31.55
CA LEU A 17 -46.09 0.95 -31.24
C LEU A 17 -45.58 1.55 -32.55
N THR A 18 -46.09 2.74 -32.89
CA THR A 18 -45.53 3.58 -33.95
C THR A 18 -44.35 4.38 -33.40
N GLN A 19 -43.40 4.70 -34.27
CA GLN A 19 -42.12 5.34 -33.94
C GLN A 19 -42.29 6.69 -33.19
N ASP A 20 -43.38 7.42 -33.45
CA ASP A 20 -43.71 8.67 -32.76
C ASP A 20 -43.93 8.54 -31.23
N LEU A 21 -44.22 7.35 -30.70
CA LEU A 21 -44.34 7.12 -29.25
C LEU A 21 -42.98 6.90 -28.57
N VAL A 22 -41.94 6.56 -29.34
CA VAL A 22 -40.58 6.31 -28.82
C VAL A 22 -39.83 7.63 -28.67
N ASP A 23 -40.01 8.56 -29.61
CA ASP A 23 -39.26 9.83 -29.65
C ASP A 23 -39.72 10.84 -28.59
N GLY A 24 -40.95 10.71 -28.06
CA GLY A 24 -41.47 11.58 -26.98
C GLY A 24 -41.06 11.17 -25.55
N ALA A 25 -40.52 9.96 -25.34
CA ALA A 25 -40.21 9.43 -24.01
C ALA A 25 -38.77 9.71 -23.54
N LEU A 26 -37.92 10.22 -24.45
CA LEU A 26 -36.48 10.40 -24.21
C LEU A 26 -36.10 11.88 -24.21
N ASN A 27 -36.74 12.68 -23.34
CA ASN A 27 -36.22 13.98 -22.97
C ASN A 27 -34.99 13.83 -22.05
N LEU A 28 -33.99 13.05 -22.51
CA LEU A 28 -32.72 12.83 -21.86
C LEU A 28 -31.73 13.80 -22.50
N GLU A 29 -31.53 14.94 -21.85
CA GLU A 29 -30.30 15.70 -22.06
C GLU A 29 -29.14 14.73 -21.75
N GLU A 30 -28.30 14.42 -22.75
CA GLU A 30 -27.12 13.58 -22.52
C GLU A 30 -26.26 14.25 -21.44
N PRO A 31 -26.03 13.62 -20.27
CA PRO A 31 -25.12 14.19 -19.30
C PRO A 31 -23.76 14.33 -19.99
N SER A 32 -23.22 15.56 -19.98
CA SER A 32 -21.87 15.82 -20.49
C SER A 32 -20.91 14.78 -19.89
N PRO A 33 -20.01 14.17 -20.68
CA PRO A 33 -19.14 13.13 -20.17
C PRO A 33 -18.34 13.71 -19.02
N THR A 34 -18.58 13.21 -17.79
CA THR A 34 -17.69 13.46 -16.67
C THR A 34 -16.31 12.97 -17.12
N PRO A 35 -15.27 13.81 -17.12
CA PRO A 35 -13.94 13.34 -17.47
C PRO A 35 -13.60 12.20 -16.52
N SER A 36 -13.44 10.98 -17.04
CA SER A 36 -12.91 9.88 -16.24
C SER A 36 -11.54 10.32 -15.73
N PRO A 37 -11.26 10.24 -14.42
CA PRO A 37 -9.92 10.52 -13.93
C PRO A 37 -8.97 9.59 -14.68
N ARG A 38 -7.95 10.18 -15.31
CA ARG A 38 -6.86 9.41 -15.89
C ARG A 38 -6.24 8.63 -14.73
N PRO A 39 -6.01 7.32 -14.81
CA PRO A 39 -5.28 6.63 -13.76
C PRO A 39 -3.91 7.31 -13.66
N THR A 40 -3.70 8.05 -12.58
CA THR A 40 -2.38 8.57 -12.24
C THR A 40 -1.58 7.36 -11.80
N ILE A 41 -0.76 6.84 -12.71
CA ILE A 41 0.23 5.83 -12.37
C ILE A 41 1.22 6.54 -11.43
N ALA A 42 1.35 6.05 -10.20
CA ALA A 42 2.32 6.59 -9.26
C ALA A 42 3.73 6.56 -9.89
N PRO A 43 4.56 7.58 -9.62
CA PRO A 43 5.92 7.58 -10.12
C PRO A 43 6.70 6.37 -9.60
N LEU A 44 7.38 5.67 -10.51
CA LEU A 44 8.33 4.62 -10.16
C LEU A 44 9.57 5.26 -9.54
N VAL A 45 9.87 4.89 -8.30
CA VAL A 45 11.03 5.31 -7.53
C VAL A 45 12.04 4.14 -7.54
N PRO A 46 13.21 4.29 -8.17
CA PRO A 46 14.23 3.25 -8.13
C PRO A 46 14.78 3.10 -6.71
N ARG A 47 15.49 2.01 -6.44
CA ARG A 47 16.25 1.83 -5.20
C ARG A 47 17.11 3.07 -4.91
N GLY A 48 16.99 3.63 -3.70
CA GLY A 48 17.65 4.86 -3.26
C GLY A 48 17.01 6.16 -3.74
N GLY A 49 16.01 6.09 -4.63
CA GLY A 49 15.25 7.24 -5.11
C GLY A 49 14.38 7.84 -4.01
N VAL A 50 14.09 9.14 -4.15
CA VAL A 50 13.41 9.96 -3.13
C VAL A 50 12.26 10.73 -3.78
N VAL A 51 11.13 10.81 -3.08
CA VAL A 51 10.02 11.72 -3.42
C VAL A 51 9.68 12.59 -2.20
N ASP A 52 9.40 13.87 -2.45
CA ASP A 52 8.88 14.78 -1.43
C ASP A 52 7.39 14.47 -1.21
N ILE A 53 6.96 14.38 0.05
CA ILE A 53 5.56 14.22 0.42
C ILE A 53 4.96 15.62 0.58
N ALA A 54 3.83 15.85 -0.09
CA ALA A 54 3.14 17.13 -0.03
C ALA A 54 2.71 17.44 1.41
N PRO A 55 2.86 18.68 1.92
CA PRO A 55 2.54 19.02 3.32
C PRO A 55 1.09 18.70 3.74
N GLU A 56 0.14 18.70 2.79
CA GLU A 56 -1.26 18.34 3.00
C GLU A 56 -1.50 16.83 3.13
N ALA A 57 -0.60 16.00 2.59
CA ALA A 57 -0.69 14.54 2.64
C ALA A 57 -0.18 14.03 3.99
N THR A 58 -1.05 14.12 5.00
CA THR A 58 -0.72 13.73 6.38
C THR A 58 -1.00 12.27 6.68
N SER A 59 -2.01 11.68 6.04
CA SER A 59 -2.30 10.25 6.12
C SER A 59 -1.65 9.52 4.95
N LEU A 60 -0.86 8.50 5.27
CA LEU A 60 -0.10 7.69 4.32
C LEU A 60 -0.24 6.21 4.67
N THR A 61 -0.07 5.36 3.67
CA THR A 61 0.16 3.93 3.87
C THR A 61 1.33 3.49 3.02
N VAL A 62 2.30 2.81 3.63
CA VAL A 62 3.32 2.06 2.91
C VAL A 62 2.83 0.64 2.75
N ASN A 63 2.26 0.32 1.60
CA ASN A 63 1.80 -1.02 1.25
C ASN A 63 2.95 -1.84 0.68
N THR A 64 3.03 -3.10 1.07
CA THR A 64 4.08 -4.01 0.65
C THR A 64 3.46 -5.33 0.21
N SER A 65 3.92 -5.87 -0.91
CA SER A 65 3.40 -7.13 -1.42
C SER A 65 4.49 -7.96 -2.08
N TRP A 66 4.32 -9.28 -2.02
CA TRP A 66 5.25 -10.25 -2.59
C TRP A 66 4.49 -11.42 -3.21
N HIS A 67 5.21 -12.26 -3.94
CA HIS A 67 4.61 -13.41 -4.58
C HIS A 67 4.42 -14.56 -3.57
N ALA A 68 3.18 -14.97 -3.35
CA ALA A 68 2.88 -16.18 -2.58
C ALA A 68 3.35 -17.43 -3.33
N SER A 69 4.13 -18.30 -2.68
CA SER A 69 4.45 -19.63 -3.23
C SER A 69 3.33 -20.62 -2.94
N ASP A 70 2.88 -21.36 -3.96
CA ASP A 70 1.77 -22.33 -3.87
C ASP A 70 2.05 -23.55 -2.96
N SER A 71 3.32 -23.83 -2.64
CA SER A 71 3.70 -25.07 -1.94
C SER A 71 4.21 -24.87 -0.50
N SER A 72 4.70 -23.67 -0.19
CA SER A 72 5.17 -23.27 1.14
C SER A 72 5.42 -21.75 1.08
N PRO A 73 4.43 -20.92 1.45
CA PRO A 73 4.62 -19.48 1.49
C PRO A 73 5.67 -19.13 2.55
N ALA A 74 6.49 -18.12 2.27
CA ALA A 74 7.33 -17.52 3.29
C ALA A 74 6.46 -16.68 4.21
N GLU A 75 6.66 -16.81 5.52
CA GLU A 75 6.07 -15.93 6.52
C GLU A 75 6.92 -14.65 6.55
N VAL A 76 6.41 -13.61 5.89
CA VAL A 76 7.04 -12.29 5.86
C VAL A 76 6.27 -11.38 6.79
N ASP A 77 6.97 -10.80 7.76
CA ASP A 77 6.42 -9.84 8.70
C ASP A 77 6.92 -8.43 8.40
N VAL A 78 6.00 -7.50 8.17
CA VAL A 78 6.32 -6.08 8.02
C VAL A 78 6.34 -5.41 9.39
N VAL A 79 7.37 -4.61 9.59
CA VAL A 79 7.60 -3.87 10.84
C VAL A 79 7.97 -2.43 10.57
N ALA A 80 7.77 -1.57 11.56
CA ALA A 80 8.18 -0.18 11.51
C ALA A 80 8.90 0.27 12.78
N PHE A 81 9.86 1.17 12.62
CA PHE A 81 10.60 1.81 13.71
C PHE A 81 10.47 3.33 13.61
N LEU A 82 10.03 4.00 14.67
CA LEU A 82 10.06 5.45 14.78
C LEU A 82 11.37 5.86 15.45
N LEU A 83 12.19 6.60 14.73
CA LEU A 83 13.57 6.91 15.12
C LEU A 83 13.74 8.40 15.38
N ASN A 84 14.44 8.70 16.48
CA ASN A 84 14.90 10.04 16.81
C ASN A 84 16.16 10.43 16.03
N GLY A 85 16.71 11.62 16.33
CA GLY A 85 17.91 12.15 15.68
C GLY A 85 19.20 11.33 15.90
N ASP A 86 19.22 10.43 16.89
CA ASP A 86 20.31 9.49 17.14
C ASP A 86 20.15 8.15 16.38
N GLU A 87 19.12 8.05 15.52
CA GLU A 87 18.73 6.84 14.78
C GLU A 87 18.30 5.66 15.67
N LEU A 88 17.77 5.98 16.86
CA LEU A 88 17.25 5.00 17.82
C LEU A 88 15.76 5.24 18.09
N VAL A 89 15.06 4.19 18.50
CA VAL A 89 13.74 4.31 19.12
C VAL A 89 13.85 5.09 20.44
N SER A 90 12.83 5.87 20.80
CA SER A 90 12.81 6.61 22.07
C SER A 90 12.24 5.75 23.20
N SER A 91 11.45 4.73 22.86
CA SER A 91 10.97 3.68 23.75
C SER A 91 10.60 2.43 22.94
N ASP A 92 10.33 1.31 23.60
CA ASP A 92 9.88 0.09 22.91
C ASP A 92 8.54 0.28 22.18
N GLU A 93 7.73 1.27 22.59
CA GLU A 93 6.45 1.61 21.94
C GLU A 93 6.63 2.23 20.53
N ASP A 94 7.84 2.67 20.20
CA ASP A 94 8.21 3.18 18.87
C ASP A 94 8.59 2.06 17.89
N PHE A 95 8.56 0.80 18.34
CA PHE A 95 8.70 -0.38 17.50
C PHE A 95 7.34 -1.03 17.25
N VAL A 96 6.89 -0.97 15.99
CA VAL A 96 5.60 -1.50 15.54
C VAL A 96 5.80 -2.82 14.81
N PHE A 97 5.20 -3.87 15.34
CA PHE A 97 5.28 -5.24 14.82
C PHE A 97 4.04 -6.05 15.26
N TYR A 98 3.92 -7.32 14.90
CA TYR A 98 2.68 -8.08 15.10
C TYR A 98 2.17 -8.16 16.55
N ASN A 99 3.04 -8.16 17.58
CA ASN A 99 2.62 -8.14 18.99
C ASN A 99 2.36 -6.72 19.54
N ALA A 100 2.86 -5.67 18.87
CA ALA A 100 2.61 -4.28 19.19
C ALA A 100 2.22 -3.55 17.88
N PRO A 101 1.01 -3.77 17.36
CA PRO A 101 0.66 -3.44 15.97
C PRO A 101 0.42 -1.94 15.74
N ALA A 102 0.57 -1.10 16.76
CA ALA A 102 0.49 0.35 16.65
C ALA A 102 1.25 1.04 17.77
N THR A 103 1.77 2.24 17.49
CA THR A 103 2.28 3.18 18.49
C THR A 103 1.17 3.62 19.45
N SER A 104 1.52 4.00 20.68
CA SER A 104 0.57 4.43 21.72
C SER A 104 -0.29 5.63 21.32
N GLU A 105 0.26 6.59 20.59
CA GLU A 105 -0.46 7.75 20.05
C GLU A 105 -1.21 7.47 18.75
N GLY A 106 -1.05 6.28 18.17
CA GLY A 106 -1.72 5.84 16.95
C GLY A 106 -1.15 6.43 15.65
N SER A 107 0.03 7.06 15.72
CA SER A 107 0.70 7.68 14.57
C SER A 107 1.13 6.65 13.53
N VAL A 108 1.56 5.47 13.96
CA VAL A 108 1.94 4.36 13.08
C VAL A 108 1.18 3.11 13.49
N ALA A 109 0.67 2.36 12.51
CA ALA A 109 0.00 1.08 12.73
C ALA A 109 0.17 0.12 11.56
N LEU A 110 0.24 -1.18 11.83
CA LEU A 110 0.20 -2.21 10.80
C LEU A 110 -1.19 -2.30 10.15
N THR A 111 -1.21 -2.57 8.85
CA THR A 111 -2.38 -3.02 8.09
C THR A 111 -2.08 -4.38 7.48
N ILE A 112 -3.08 -5.26 7.46
CA ILE A 112 -2.96 -6.58 6.86
C ILE A 112 -4.06 -6.66 5.81
N ASP A 113 -3.64 -6.67 4.55
CA ASP A 113 -4.54 -6.54 3.40
C ASP A 113 -4.60 -7.85 2.57
N GLY A 114 -3.77 -8.85 2.91
CA GLY A 114 -3.85 -10.21 2.40
C GLY A 114 -2.74 -11.13 2.92
N ASP A 115 -2.72 -12.38 2.44
CA ASP A 115 -1.72 -13.40 2.85
C ASP A 115 -0.29 -13.09 2.37
N SER A 116 -0.16 -12.21 1.36
CA SER A 116 1.15 -11.75 0.85
C SER A 116 1.14 -10.24 0.61
N GLU A 117 0.36 -9.53 1.42
CA GLU A 117 0.24 -8.08 1.41
C GLU A 117 0.05 -7.56 2.84
N GLN A 118 1.00 -6.73 3.26
CA GLN A 118 0.98 -6.06 4.56
C GLN A 118 1.41 -4.60 4.37
N GLY A 119 0.92 -3.71 5.21
CA GLY A 119 1.20 -2.29 5.13
C GLY A 119 1.49 -1.65 6.48
N VAL A 120 1.99 -0.43 6.41
CA VAL A 120 2.20 0.46 7.56
C VAL A 120 1.46 1.76 7.29
N ARG A 121 0.37 1.99 8.02
CA ARG A 121 -0.35 3.26 8.03
C ARG A 121 0.42 4.26 8.90
N ILE A 122 0.58 5.48 8.40
CA ILE A 122 1.29 6.57 9.06
C ILE A 122 0.39 7.82 9.02
N ASP A 123 0.14 8.43 10.17
CA ASP A 123 -0.47 9.76 10.30
C ASP A 123 0.59 10.76 10.78
N LEU A 124 1.18 11.47 9.81
CA LEU A 124 2.22 12.47 10.00
C LEU A 124 1.78 13.66 10.86
N SER A 125 0.47 13.86 11.07
CA SER A 125 -0.06 14.95 11.89
C SER A 125 0.06 14.67 13.40
N VAL A 126 0.17 13.40 13.78
CA VAL A 126 0.30 12.95 15.17
C VAL A 126 1.66 12.31 15.47
N VAL A 127 2.52 12.11 14.46
CA VAL A 127 3.92 11.66 14.67
C VAL A 127 4.64 12.64 15.62
N PRO A 128 5.27 12.15 16.71
CA PRO A 128 6.00 12.98 17.65
C PRO A 128 7.03 13.90 17.00
N SER A 129 7.32 15.02 17.66
CA SER A 129 8.23 16.04 17.13
C SER A 129 9.69 15.57 17.09
N GLU A 130 10.04 14.71 18.04
CA GLU A 130 11.33 14.06 18.22
C GLU A 130 11.59 12.95 17.19
N CYS A 131 10.54 12.40 16.57
CA CYS A 131 10.69 11.45 15.48
C CYS A 131 11.14 12.17 14.20
N GLU A 132 12.33 11.81 13.72
CA GLU A 132 12.93 12.36 12.50
C GLU A 132 12.78 11.40 11.31
N ARG A 133 12.62 10.10 11.58
CA ARG A 133 12.56 9.06 10.57
C ARG A 133 11.68 7.90 11.01
N ILE A 134 10.85 7.41 10.10
CA ILE A 134 10.11 6.16 10.23
C ILE A 134 10.71 5.19 9.23
N VAL A 135 11.24 4.09 9.73
CA VAL A 135 11.84 3.02 8.92
C VAL A 135 10.83 1.89 8.78
N VAL A 136 10.58 1.44 7.56
CA VAL A 136 9.74 0.27 7.26
C VAL A 136 10.64 -0.86 6.76
N ALA A 137 10.54 -2.02 7.40
CA ALA A 137 11.32 -3.21 7.06
C ALA A 137 10.43 -4.44 7.00
N ALA A 138 10.93 -5.50 6.38
CA ALA A 138 10.33 -6.80 6.41
C ALA A 138 11.34 -7.82 6.96
N ALA A 139 10.85 -8.80 7.71
CA ALA A 139 11.62 -9.91 8.23
C ALA A 139 10.98 -11.24 7.82
N ILE A 140 11.81 -12.28 7.71
CA ILE A 140 11.35 -13.65 7.48
C ILE A 140 11.83 -14.52 8.64
N GLU A 141 10.92 -15.32 9.15
CA GLU A 141 11.21 -16.32 10.19
C GLU A 141 11.67 -17.66 9.58
N GLY A 142 12.50 -18.38 10.34
CA GLY A 142 13.02 -19.70 9.97
C GLY A 142 14.18 -19.67 8.96
N GLU A 143 14.27 -20.73 8.13
CA GLU A 143 15.41 -20.98 7.23
C GLU A 143 15.26 -20.34 5.84
N ARG A 144 14.14 -19.65 5.58
CA ARG A 144 13.86 -18.99 4.31
C ARG A 144 14.56 -17.63 4.25
N THR A 145 14.78 -17.17 3.04
CA THR A 145 15.45 -15.89 2.75
C THR A 145 14.62 -15.06 1.79
N PHE A 146 14.90 -13.76 1.70
CA PHE A 146 14.26 -12.89 0.72
C PHE A 146 14.62 -13.28 -0.73
N GLY A 147 15.67 -14.06 -0.96
CA GLY A 147 15.93 -14.68 -2.28
C GLY A 147 14.92 -15.76 -2.65
N ASP A 148 14.30 -16.43 -1.67
CA ASP A 148 13.20 -17.39 -1.90
C ASP A 148 11.87 -16.67 -2.18
N VAL A 149 11.68 -15.49 -1.56
CA VAL A 149 10.49 -14.64 -1.75
C VAL A 149 10.50 -13.94 -3.11
N GLY A 150 11.69 -13.53 -3.57
CA GLY A 150 11.87 -12.79 -4.80
C GLY A 150 11.53 -11.30 -4.66
N ALA A 151 10.98 -10.71 -5.72
CA ALA A 151 10.73 -9.28 -5.76
C ALA A 151 9.62 -8.85 -4.78
N VAL A 152 9.92 -7.82 -3.98
CA VAL A 152 8.95 -7.17 -3.08
C VAL A 152 8.54 -5.83 -3.67
N SER A 153 7.23 -5.63 -3.86
CA SER A 153 6.67 -4.36 -4.30
C SER A 153 6.37 -3.49 -3.09
N VAL A 154 6.69 -2.19 -3.18
CA VAL A 154 6.40 -1.18 -2.16
C VAL A 154 5.62 -0.05 -2.81
N CYS A 155 4.45 0.29 -2.28
CA CYS A 155 3.65 1.43 -2.71
C CYS A 155 3.49 2.41 -1.55
N LEU A 156 3.75 3.69 -1.79
CA LEU A 156 3.38 4.76 -0.87
C LEU A 156 2.07 5.36 -1.36
N ASP A 157 1.02 5.20 -0.57
CA ASP A 157 -0.31 5.70 -0.88
C ASP A 157 -0.72 6.82 0.07
N SER A 158 -1.50 7.75 -0.44
CA SER A 158 -2.34 8.66 0.33
C SER A 158 -3.81 8.25 0.14
N PRO A 159 -4.76 8.76 0.94
CA PRO A 159 -6.18 8.50 0.72
C PRO A 159 -6.69 8.88 -0.68
N GLU A 160 -6.01 9.82 -1.35
CA GLU A 160 -6.45 10.38 -2.63
C GLU A 160 -5.77 9.69 -3.83
N SER A 161 -4.53 9.22 -3.67
CA SER A 161 -3.74 8.66 -4.76
C SER A 161 -2.48 7.95 -4.28
N ALA A 162 -1.95 7.09 -5.14
CA ALA A 162 -0.62 6.51 -5.00
C ALA A 162 0.46 7.57 -5.32
N LEU A 163 1.36 7.78 -4.37
CA LEU A 163 2.40 8.82 -4.39
C LEU A 163 3.73 8.31 -4.94
N ALA A 164 4.07 7.03 -4.73
CA ALA A 164 5.27 6.40 -5.26
C ALA A 164 5.13 4.87 -5.29
N THR A 165 5.84 4.23 -6.21
CA THR A 165 5.96 2.77 -6.25
C THR A 165 7.43 2.38 -6.42
N ALA A 166 7.88 1.31 -5.79
CA ALA A 166 9.19 0.72 -5.95
C ALA A 166 9.08 -0.81 -6.03
N VAL A 167 10.02 -1.44 -6.73
CA VAL A 167 10.20 -2.90 -6.73
C VAL A 167 11.59 -3.19 -6.23
N LEU A 168 11.69 -4.01 -5.19
CA LEU A 168 12.91 -4.34 -4.47
C LEU A 168 13.26 -5.81 -4.75
N ASP A 169 14.32 -6.04 -5.51
CA ASP A 169 14.78 -7.35 -5.97
C ASP A 169 16.20 -7.69 -5.46
N ALA A 170 16.69 -6.91 -4.49
CA ALA A 170 18.10 -6.86 -4.14
C ALA A 170 18.53 -7.85 -3.05
N ALA A 171 17.62 -8.66 -2.52
CA ALA A 171 17.94 -9.65 -1.50
C ALA A 171 18.02 -11.06 -2.09
N THR A 172 19.02 -11.78 -1.64
CA THR A 172 19.40 -13.14 -2.02
C THR A 172 19.43 -14.02 -0.78
N THR A 173 20.41 -13.88 0.12
CA THR A 173 20.53 -14.72 1.33
C THR A 173 19.96 -14.09 2.59
N GLU A 174 19.50 -12.86 2.49
CA GLU A 174 19.14 -12.02 3.64
C GLU A 174 17.80 -12.43 4.26
N ARG A 175 17.70 -12.31 5.59
CA ARG A 175 16.50 -12.62 6.39
C ARG A 175 15.71 -11.38 6.77
N THR A 176 16.30 -10.20 6.67
CA THR A 176 15.62 -8.91 6.82
C THR A 176 15.87 -8.04 5.59
N LEU A 177 14.88 -7.23 5.21
CA LEU A 177 14.93 -6.31 4.09
C LEU A 177 14.41 -4.93 4.51
N MET A 178 15.27 -3.92 4.41
CA MET A 178 14.86 -2.53 4.56
C MET A 178 14.07 -2.12 3.32
N LEU A 179 12.79 -1.78 3.50
CA LEU A 179 11.88 -1.50 2.41
C LEU A 179 11.95 -0.02 2.02
N ALA A 180 11.68 0.85 2.99
CA ALA A 180 11.62 2.29 2.79
C ALA A 180 11.91 3.06 4.09
N GLU A 181 12.22 4.34 3.93
CA GLU A 181 12.21 5.31 5.02
C GLU A 181 11.32 6.50 4.67
N ILE A 182 10.57 6.98 5.67
CA ILE A 182 9.87 8.27 5.64
C ILE A 182 10.60 9.18 6.62
N TYR A 183 11.20 10.27 6.15
CA TYR A 183 12.06 11.11 7.01
C TYR A 183 11.82 12.59 6.79
N ARG A 184 12.08 13.40 7.82
CA ARG A 184 12.02 14.86 7.73
C ARG A 184 13.36 15.40 7.24
N ARG A 185 13.32 16.29 6.24
CA ARG A 185 14.48 17.09 5.82
C ARG A 185 14.06 18.51 5.52
N ASN A 186 14.64 19.48 6.23
CA ASN A 186 14.32 20.90 6.09
C ASN A 186 12.81 21.20 6.26
N GLY A 187 12.12 20.50 7.16
CA GLY A 187 10.68 20.67 7.42
C GLY A 187 9.76 19.97 6.41
N THR A 188 10.31 19.24 5.43
CA THR A 188 9.55 18.45 4.46
C THR A 188 9.72 16.97 4.74
N TRP A 189 8.60 16.23 4.80
CA TRP A 189 8.63 14.77 4.83
C TRP A 189 8.99 14.20 3.46
N ARG A 190 9.79 13.14 3.45
CA ARG A 190 10.30 12.50 2.25
C ARG A 190 10.18 11.01 2.37
N PHE A 191 9.79 10.36 1.28
CA PHE A 191 9.88 8.92 1.14
C PHE A 191 11.13 8.55 0.35
N ARG A 192 11.79 7.47 0.75
CA ARG A 192 12.89 6.86 0.01
C ARG A 192 12.75 5.35 -0.01
N ALA A 193 12.86 4.76 -1.20
CA ALA A 193 12.98 3.31 -1.35
C ALA A 193 14.40 2.86 -0.98
N ILE A 194 14.56 1.81 -0.17
CA ILE A 194 15.88 1.38 0.35
C ILE A 194 16.39 0.11 -0.33
N GLY A 195 15.65 -1.00 -0.22
CA GLY A 195 16.01 -2.31 -0.79
C GLY A 195 17.33 -2.90 -0.28
N GLN A 196 17.70 -2.65 0.97
CA GLN A 196 18.94 -3.20 1.56
C GLN A 196 18.60 -4.42 2.42
N GLY A 197 19.13 -5.59 2.07
CA GLY A 197 19.00 -6.79 2.90
C GLY A 197 20.05 -6.87 4.02
N TYR A 198 19.75 -7.63 5.07
CA TYR A 198 20.72 -8.11 6.05
C TYR A 198 20.49 -9.59 6.39
N ASP A 199 21.58 -10.32 6.67
CA ASP A 199 21.52 -11.72 7.13
C ASP A 199 20.98 -11.86 8.58
N ASP A 200 20.88 -10.73 9.28
CA ASP A 200 20.31 -10.57 10.61
C ASP A 200 18.79 -10.83 10.61
N GLY A 201 18.26 -11.36 11.72
CA GLY A 201 16.84 -11.61 11.90
C GLY A 201 16.14 -10.38 12.50
N LEU A 202 14.84 -10.52 12.78
CA LEU A 202 14.06 -9.39 13.32
C LEU A 202 14.62 -8.91 14.68
N ALA A 203 15.02 -9.83 15.56
CA ALA A 203 15.57 -9.48 16.87
C ALA A 203 16.86 -8.67 16.75
N GLU A 204 17.81 -9.09 15.92
CA GLU A 204 19.06 -8.36 15.71
C GLU A 204 18.83 -7.02 15.01
N LEU A 205 17.85 -6.95 14.10
CA LEU A 205 17.42 -5.69 13.48
C LEU A 205 16.80 -4.73 14.51
N ALA A 206 15.97 -5.24 15.43
CA ALA A 206 15.35 -4.43 16.47
C ALA A 206 16.42 -3.85 17.43
N VAL A 207 17.38 -4.67 17.86
CA VAL A 207 18.51 -4.24 18.69
C VAL A 207 19.34 -3.16 17.99
N ARG A 208 19.51 -3.22 16.66
CA ARG A 208 20.22 -2.19 15.88
C ARG A 208 19.57 -0.81 16.02
N TYR A 209 18.25 -0.75 16.17
CA TYR A 209 17.51 0.49 16.39
C TYR A 209 17.27 0.82 17.86
N GLY A 210 17.91 0.11 18.79
CA GLY A 210 17.87 0.41 20.22
C GLY A 210 16.70 -0.20 20.99
N VAL A 211 15.96 -1.14 20.40
CA VAL A 211 14.91 -1.89 21.10
C VAL A 211 15.56 -2.87 22.08
N GLU A 212 15.07 -2.90 23.33
CA GLU A 212 15.47 -3.92 24.28
C GLU A 212 14.67 -5.22 24.01
N VAL A 213 15.39 -6.31 23.70
CA VAL A 213 14.77 -7.63 23.49
C VAL A 213 15.09 -8.50 24.70
N ASP A 214 14.08 -8.79 25.51
CA ASP A 214 14.19 -9.78 26.58
C ASP A 214 14.39 -11.18 25.98
N GLY A 215 15.51 -11.81 26.35
CA GLY A 215 15.90 -13.16 25.88
C GLY A 215 15.45 -14.31 26.78
#